data_AF-A0A2N2Q8G2-F1
#
_entry.id   AF-A0A2N2Q8G2-F1
#
_cell.length_a   1.000
_cell.length_b   1.000
_cell.length_c   1.000
_cell.angle_alpha   90.00
_cell.angle_beta   90.00
_cell.angle_gamma   90.00
#
_symmetry.space_group_name_H-M   'P 1'
#
loop_
_entity.id
_entity.type
_entity.pdbx_description
1 polymer ?
#
loop_
_entity_poly.entity_id
_entity_poly.type
_entity_poly.pdbx_seq_one_letter_code
_entity_poly.pdbx_strand_id
1 'polypeptide(L)' 'MLSQAIERKRCASCERWRGWRQPGNEPGTVIIEAETSEGLCVGGGWDNSERRARSACGHWRIWPALNQTAP' A
#
# COMPACT_ATOMS: atom_id res chain seq x y z
N MET A 1 13.82 5.45 -1.39
CA MET A 1 12.75 4.79 -0.61
C MET A 1 12.02 5.84 0.22
N LEU A 2 10.70 5.74 0.28
CA LEU A 2 9.81 6.71 0.92
C LEU A 2 8.86 6.01 1.89
N SER A 3 8.72 6.54 3.10
CA SER A 3 7.75 6.06 4.09
C SER A 3 6.39 6.72 3.88
N GLN A 4 5.31 5.95 3.97
CA GLN A 4 3.93 6.41 3.88
C GLN A 4 3.11 5.89 5.05
N ALA A 5 2.33 6.75 5.69
CA ALA A 5 1.44 6.37 6.78
C ALA A 5 0.23 5.56 6.26
N ILE A 6 -0.10 4.46 6.95
CA ILE A 6 -1.22 3.59 6.57
C ILE A 6 -2.59 4.26 6.73
N GLU A 7 -2.69 5.25 7.62
CA GLU A 7 -3.92 6.02 7.91
C GLU A 7 -4.50 6.68 6.66
N ARG A 8 -3.65 6.97 5.66
CA ARG A 8 -4.05 7.57 4.39
C ARG A 8 -4.79 6.60 3.48
N LYS A 9 -4.85 5.30 3.83
CA LYS A 9 -5.58 4.24 3.12
C LYS A 9 -5.29 4.20 1.60
N ARG A 10 -4.02 4.38 1.23
CA ARG A 10 -3.56 4.38 -0.18
C ARG A 10 -3.23 2.96 -0.67
N CYS A 11 -3.07 2.82 -1.98
CA CYS A 11 -2.74 1.55 -2.62
C CYS A 11 -1.49 0.88 -2.02
N ALA A 12 -0.45 1.65 -1.68
CA ALA A 12 0.77 1.13 -1.07
C ALA A 12 0.51 0.26 0.17
N SER A 13 -0.39 0.70 1.06
CA SER A 13 -0.75 -0.03 2.28
C SER A 13 -1.91 -1.02 2.10
N CYS A 14 -2.40 -1.19 0.88
CA CYS A 14 -3.55 -2.03 0.57
C CYS A 14 -3.14 -3.47 0.23
N GLU A 15 -3.79 -4.48 0.82
CA GLU A 15 -3.50 -5.90 0.55
C GLU A 15 -3.67 -6.29 -0.92
N ARG A 16 -4.43 -5.51 -1.69
CA ARG A 16 -4.83 -5.77 -3.09
C ARG A 16 -3.84 -5.21 -4.11
N TRP A 17 -2.99 -4.28 -3.70
CA TRP A 17 -1.96 -3.72 -4.58
C TRP A 17 -0.77 -4.69 -4.65
N ARG A 18 -0.14 -4.80 -5.82
CA ARG A 18 0.91 -5.78 -6.12
C ARG A 18 2.24 -5.15 -6.56
N GLY A 19 2.42 -3.85 -6.34
CA GLY A 19 3.70 -3.18 -6.59
C GLY A 19 4.71 -3.42 -5.48
N TRP A 20 5.96 -3.02 -5.71
CA TRP A 20 7.01 -3.16 -4.71
C TRP A 20 6.72 -2.32 -3.48
N ARG A 21 6.86 -2.94 -2.30
CA ARG A 21 6.70 -2.31 -0.98
C ARG A 21 7.28 -3.19 0.11
N GLN A 22 7.56 -2.58 1.26
CA GLN A 22 7.96 -3.28 2.49
C GLN A 22 7.29 -2.62 3.70
N PRO A 23 7.06 -3.34 4.82
CA PRO A 23 6.71 -2.69 6.08
C PRO A 23 7.77 -1.67 6.47
N GLY A 24 7.37 -0.52 7.03
CA GLY A 24 8.33 0.45 7.53
C GLY A 24 8.83 0.13 8.94
N ASN A 25 9.88 0.84 9.36
CA ASN A 25 10.49 0.66 10.69
C ASN A 25 9.58 1.13 11.83
N GLU A 26 8.69 2.09 11.54
CA GLU A 26 7.71 2.60 12.50
C GLU A 26 6.37 1.87 12.30
N PRO A 27 5.66 1.50 13.38
CA PRO A 27 4.32 0.92 13.29
C PRO A 27 3.39 1.80 12.45
N GLY A 28 2.59 1.18 11.59
CA GLY A 28 1.65 1.92 10.74
C GLY A 28 2.32 2.69 9.59
N THR A 29 3.51 2.28 9.16
CA THR A 29 4.16 2.82 7.97
C THR A 29 4.45 1.73 6.92
N VAL A 30 4.43 2.12 5.65
CA VAL A 30 4.83 1.29 4.51
C VAL A 30 5.89 2.03 3.70
N ILE A 31 6.95 1.32 3.32
CA ILE A 31 8.02 1.81 2.47
C ILE A 31 7.71 1.46 1.02
N ILE A 32 7.85 2.45 0.14
CA ILE A 32 7.83 2.30 -1.32
C ILE A 32 9.14 2.82 -1.89
N GLU A 33 9.46 2.42 -3.12
CA GLU A 33 10.72 2.83 -3.76
C GLU A 33 10.71 4.33 -4.08
N ALA A 34 9.66 4.78 -4.77
CA ALA A 34 9.45 6.16 -5.22
C ALA A 34 7.96 6.55 -5.27
N GLU A 35 7.65 7.84 -5.41
CA GLU A 35 6.26 8.31 -5.53
C GLU A 35 5.55 7.83 -6.81
N THR A 36 6.35 7.51 -7.82
CA THR A 36 5.94 6.96 -9.12
C THR A 36 5.86 5.44 -9.11
N SER A 37 6.15 4.76 -8.00
CA SER A 37 6.02 3.30 -7.92
C SER A 37 4.61 2.88 -8.26
N GLU A 38 4.50 1.94 -9.20
CA GLU A 38 3.25 1.42 -9.72
C GLU A 38 3.10 -0.06 -9.34
N GLY A 39 1.86 -0.52 -9.40
CA GLY A 39 1.51 -1.89 -9.08
C GLY A 39 0.09 -2.20 -9.49
N LEU A 40 -0.14 -3.46 -9.85
CA LEU A 40 -1.45 -3.95 -10.23
C LEU A 40 -2.40 -3.94 -9.02
N CYS A 41 -3.62 -3.45 -9.21
CA CYS A 41 -4.70 -3.60 -8.25
C CYS A 41 -5.47 -4.90 -8.57
N VAL A 42 -5.53 -5.84 -7.62
CA VAL A 42 -6.22 -7.12 -7.79
C VAL A 42 -7.36 -7.25 -6.78
N GLY A 43 -8.59 -7.38 -7.27
CA GLY A 43 -9.81 -7.50 -6.46
C GLY A 43 -10.23 -6.21 -5.73
N GLY A 44 -9.74 -5.05 -6.17
CA GLY A 44 -10.09 -3.72 -5.65
C GLY A 44 -10.94 -2.89 -6.61
N GLY A 45 -11.12 -1.59 -6.33
CA GLY A 45 -11.94 -0.70 -7.16
C GLY A 45 -11.39 -0.41 -8.56
N TRP A 46 -10.12 -0.73 -8.80
CA TRP A 46 -9.44 -0.62 -10.10
C TRP A 46 -8.91 -1.99 -10.55
N ASP A 47 -9.70 -3.04 -10.37
CA ASP A 47 -9.28 -4.41 -10.65
C ASP A 47 -8.61 -4.54 -12.04
N ASN A 48 -7.52 -5.32 -12.08
CA ASN A 48 -6.66 -5.53 -13.25
C ASN A 48 -6.07 -4.25 -13.89
N SER A 49 -6.02 -3.14 -13.16
CA SER A 49 -5.36 -1.91 -13.61
C SER A 49 -4.14 -1.55 -12.77
N GLU A 50 -3.08 -1.05 -13.41
CA GLU A 50 -1.93 -0.50 -12.72
C GLU A 50 -2.26 0.84 -12.08
N ARG A 51 -1.83 1.03 -10.84
CA ARG A 51 -2.03 2.27 -10.09
C ARG A 51 -0.79 2.62 -9.29
N ARG A 52 -0.57 3.92 -9.11
CA ARG A 52 0.51 4.41 -8.26
C ARG A 52 0.28 4.02 -6.81
N ALA A 53 1.37 3.87 -6.08
CA ALA A 53 1.40 3.62 -4.65
C ALA A 53 0.52 4.61 -3.85
N ARG A 54 0.46 5.88 -4.26
CA ARG A 54 -0.35 6.93 -3.62
C ARG A 54 -1.81 7.03 -4.11
N SER A 55 -2.23 6.22 -5.08
CA SER A 55 -3.62 6.18 -5.52
C SER A 55 -4.54 5.66 -4.39
N ALA A 56 -5.83 5.93 -4.51
CA ALA A 56 -6.87 5.36 -3.66
C ALA A 56 -8.00 4.85 -4.55
N CYS A 57 -8.46 3.63 -4.32
CA CYS A 57 -9.56 3.02 -5.09
C CYS A 57 -10.87 2.96 -4.30
N GLY A 58 -10.93 3.49 -3.08
CA GLY A 58 -12.09 3.41 -2.19
C GLY A 58 -12.32 2.04 -1.54
N HIS A 59 -11.78 0.96 -2.11
CA HIS A 59 -11.88 -0.41 -1.58
C HIS A 59 -10.62 -0.84 -0.82
N TRP A 60 -10.10 0.04 0.04
CA TRP A 60 -8.88 -0.24 0.79
C TRP A 60 -9.08 -1.34 1.84
N ARG A 61 -8.10 -2.24 1.97
CA ARG A 61 -7.99 -3.25 3.02
C ARG A 61 -6.53 -3.32 3.46
N ILE A 62 -6.27 -3.34 4.75
CA ILE A 62 -4.90 -3.32 5.27
C ILE A 62 -4.10 -4.50 4.72
N TRP A 63 -2.91 -4.23 4.20
CA TRP A 63 -1.97 -5.29 3.81
C TRP A 63 -1.56 -6.09 5.06
N PRO A 64 -1.73 -7.42 5.11
CA PRO A 64 -1.50 -8.20 6.33
C PRO A 64 -0.11 -8.04 6.95
N ALA A 65 0.93 -7.78 6.16
CA ALA A 65 2.28 -7.53 6.67
C ALA A 65 2.38 -6.26 7.55
N LEU A 66 1.42 -5.34 7.45
CA LEU A 66 1.33 -4.14 8.28
C LEU A 66 0.50 -4.35 9.56
N ASN A 67 -0.18 -5.49 9.67
CA ASN A 67 -1.03 -5.82 10.83
C ASN A 67 -0.22 -6.41 11.99
N GLN A 68 1.12 -6.37 11.91
CA GLN A 68 1.99 -6.59 13.05
C GLN A 68 1.91 -5.34 13.93
N THR A 69 0.87 -5.27 14.74
CA THR A 69 0.79 -4.36 15.88
C THR A 69 2.03 -4.60 16.73
N ALA A 70 2.75 -3.53 17.07
CA ALA A 70 3.73 -3.59 18.14
C ALA A 70 3.06 -4.22 19.38
N PRO A 71 3.78 -5.07 20.14
CA PRO A 71 3.23 -5.73 21.33
C PRO A 71 2.65 -4.74 22.34
#